data_AF-A0A139A8Z4-F1
#
_entry.id   AF-A0A139A8Z4-F1
#
_cell.length_a   1.000
_cell.length_b   1.000
_cell.length_c   1.000
_cell.angle_alpha   90.00
_cell.angle_beta   90.00
_cell.angle_gamma   90.00
#
_symmetry.space_group_name_H-M   'P 1'
#
loop_
_entity.id
_entity.type
_entity.pdbx_description
1 polymer ?
#
loop_
_entity_poly.entity_id
_entity_poly.type
_entity_poly.pdbx_seq_one_letter_code
_entity_poly.pdbx_strand_id
1 'polypeptide(L)'
;MTLYVVLVVLVLVVIAKVWLIWYPLLQESRANQLRYLKYLQSVSKKTLDEILLVIDEQLEFLTEDGVDHTSTSIGQEGIAKRRWREYLYLAGSMFLYGLATWATLVPAIAVLPVNSTYVELVAFTNGRKFLMRITRTLGYEVLIADNTTWIPGRAEMYMKDYTSKLRALHENAVTGHGIKNIPATTSIPILNDVLENVGCTYITCDPAVRNYNASIGFSYDEAVAPVNQQITDYIVAAEEFLTYNALKGTKNFWDERMQFMEAMQNDIVEGLLKVDRLVLQQYLPQSNAVASAACIALFVIAVMLFILFYLMIYLAGSFRGGRWRWRRW
;
A
#
# COMPACT_ATOMS: atom_id res chain seq x y z
N MET A 1 -17.30 -28.11 -39.26
CA MET A 1 -17.63 -26.67 -39.39
C MET A 1 -18.06 -26.04 -38.07
N THR A 2 -19.06 -26.56 -37.37
CA THR A 2 -19.53 -26.02 -36.06
C THR A 2 -18.43 -25.88 -35.00
N LEU A 3 -17.52 -26.85 -34.90
CA LEU A 3 -16.40 -26.83 -33.96
C LEU A 3 -15.37 -25.72 -34.23
N TYR A 4 -15.15 -25.39 -35.51
CA TYR A 4 -14.23 -24.33 -35.92
C TYR A 4 -14.82 -22.94 -35.64
N VAL A 5 -16.13 -22.79 -35.86
CA VAL A 5 -16.88 -21.56 -35.53
C VAL A 5 -16.87 -21.33 -34.02
N VAL A 6 -17.08 -22.37 -33.20
CA VAL A 6 -17.02 -22.25 -31.73
C VAL A 6 -15.62 -21.82 -31.27
N LEU A 7 -14.55 -22.39 -31.84
CA LEU A 7 -13.19 -22.05 -31.47
C LEU A 7 -12.82 -20.60 -31.83
N VAL A 8 -13.22 -20.13 -33.02
CA VAL A 8 -12.98 -18.75 -33.47
C VAL A 8 -13.77 -17.75 -32.62
N VAL A 9 -15.02 -18.05 -32.28
CA VAL A 9 -15.83 -17.23 -31.38
C VAL A 9 -15.20 -17.18 -29.98
N LEU A 10 -14.65 -18.30 -29.49
CA LEU A 10 -14.00 -18.37 -28.18
C LEU A 10 -12.71 -17.52 -28.15
N VAL A 11 -11.91 -17.56 -29.21
CA VAL A 11 -10.71 -16.71 -29.35
C VAL A 11 -11.09 -15.23 -29.42
N LEU A 12 -12.11 -14.87 -30.19
CA LEU A 12 -12.59 -13.47 -30.26
C LEU A 12 -13.16 -12.99 -28.93
N VAL A 13 -13.86 -13.84 -28.19
CA VAL A 13 -14.33 -13.54 -26.83
C VAL A 13 -13.16 -13.35 -25.88
N VAL A 14 -12.10 -14.17 -25.96
CA VAL A 14 -10.89 -14.00 -25.14
C VAL A 14 -10.17 -12.70 -25.47
N ILE A 15 -10.04 -12.35 -26.75
CA ILE A 15 -9.44 -11.07 -27.17
C ILE A 15 -10.30 -9.88 -26.71
N ALA A 16 -11.62 -9.97 -26.84
CA ALA A 16 -12.54 -8.95 -26.32
C ALA A 16 -12.47 -8.84 -24.80
N LYS A 17 -12.32 -9.95 -24.07
CA LYS A 17 -12.07 -9.94 -22.62
C LYS A 17 -10.73 -9.25 -22.30
N VAL A 18 -9.68 -9.57 -23.02
CA VAL A 18 -8.37 -8.94 -22.88
C VAL A 18 -8.44 -7.42 -23.12
N TRP A 19 -9.18 -6.95 -24.12
CA TRP A 19 -9.18 -5.52 -24.45
C TRP A 19 -10.21 -4.69 -23.68
N LEU A 20 -11.45 -5.18 -23.53
CA LEU A 20 -12.53 -4.44 -22.88
C LEU A 20 -12.57 -4.63 -21.36
N ILE A 21 -12.01 -5.72 -20.84
CA ILE A 21 -12.08 -6.07 -19.41
C ILE A 21 -10.73 -5.89 -18.73
N TRP A 22 -9.66 -6.42 -19.32
CA TRP A 22 -8.37 -6.46 -18.65
C TRP A 22 -7.77 -5.08 -18.44
N TYR A 23 -7.87 -4.19 -19.42
CA TYR A 23 -7.33 -2.83 -19.35
C TYR A 23 -7.97 -1.99 -18.22
N PRO A 24 -9.30 -1.94 -18.06
CA PRO A 24 -9.92 -1.26 -16.91
C PRO A 24 -9.74 -2.00 -15.57
N LEU A 25 -9.75 -3.35 -15.56
CA LEU A 25 -9.58 -4.15 -14.33
C LEU A 25 -8.17 -4.01 -13.73
N LEU A 26 -7.17 -3.77 -14.58
CA LEU A 26 -5.81 -3.38 -14.20
C LEU A 26 -5.76 -2.05 -13.44
N GLN A 27 -6.63 -1.11 -13.76
CA GLN A 27 -6.68 0.17 -13.05
C GLN A 27 -7.39 0.04 -11.70
N GLU A 28 -8.37 -0.85 -11.61
CA GLU A 28 -9.22 -1.01 -10.42
C GLU A 28 -8.64 -1.96 -9.36
N SER A 29 -7.99 -3.08 -9.74
CA SER A 29 -7.36 -3.98 -8.77
C SER A 29 -6.28 -3.24 -7.97
N ARG A 30 -5.59 -2.31 -8.63
CA ARG A 30 -4.63 -1.40 -7.99
C ARG A 30 -5.31 -0.54 -6.92
N ALA A 31 -6.50 0.00 -7.19
CA ALA A 31 -7.25 0.83 -6.23
C ALA A 31 -7.81 0.03 -5.03
N ASN A 32 -8.20 -1.23 -5.22
CA ASN A 32 -8.69 -2.08 -4.13
C ASN A 32 -7.55 -2.61 -3.25
N GLN A 33 -6.41 -3.00 -3.82
CA GLN A 33 -5.20 -3.35 -3.05
C GLN A 33 -4.74 -2.18 -2.17
N LEU A 34 -4.95 -0.95 -2.62
CA LEU A 34 -4.68 0.26 -1.86
C LEU A 34 -5.62 0.50 -0.69
N ARG A 35 -6.89 0.11 -0.81
CA ARG A 35 -7.85 0.13 0.29
C ARG A 35 -7.40 -0.83 1.39
N TYR A 36 -6.99 -2.04 1.01
CA TYR A 36 -6.42 -3.02 1.94
C TYR A 36 -5.12 -2.53 2.57
N LEU A 37 -4.19 -1.91 1.81
CA LEU A 37 -2.97 -1.33 2.36
C LEU A 37 -3.24 -0.15 3.32
N LYS A 38 -4.26 0.67 3.07
CA LYS A 38 -4.71 1.70 4.03
C LYS A 38 -5.28 1.11 5.31
N TYR A 39 -6.04 0.02 5.22
CA TYR A 39 -6.51 -0.71 6.41
C TYR A 39 -5.34 -1.36 7.17
N LEU A 40 -4.38 -1.96 6.45
CA LEU A 40 -3.19 -2.57 7.05
C LEU A 40 -2.22 -1.56 7.68
N GLN A 41 -2.18 -0.31 7.20
CA GLN A 41 -1.43 0.78 7.86
C GLN A 41 -1.96 1.11 9.27
N SER A 42 -3.22 0.76 9.58
CA SER A 42 -3.81 0.94 10.92
C SER A 42 -3.62 -0.28 11.83
N VAL A 43 -3.12 -1.39 11.29
CA VAL A 43 -2.96 -2.67 12.00
C VAL A 43 -1.51 -2.78 12.48
N SER A 44 -1.32 -2.96 13.79
CA SER A 44 0.02 -3.12 14.37
C SER A 44 0.70 -4.36 13.79
N LYS A 45 2.03 -4.31 13.57
CA LYS A 45 2.83 -5.46 13.09
C LYS A 45 2.51 -6.77 13.83
N LYS A 46 2.23 -6.68 15.14
CA LYS A 46 1.92 -7.82 16.00
C LYS A 46 0.64 -8.55 15.58
N THR A 47 -0.37 -7.80 15.13
CA THR A 47 -1.65 -8.35 14.69
C THR A 47 -1.55 -8.97 13.28
N LEU A 48 -0.64 -8.47 12.44
CA LEU A 48 -0.37 -9.04 11.12
C LEU A 48 0.33 -10.40 11.24
N ASP A 49 1.29 -10.51 12.17
CA ASP A 49 1.99 -11.77 12.45
C ASP A 49 1.05 -12.81 13.06
N GLU A 50 0.14 -12.42 13.96
CA GLU A 50 -0.91 -13.32 14.48
C GLU A 50 -1.86 -13.82 13.38
N ILE A 51 -2.26 -12.95 12.44
CA ILE A 51 -3.12 -13.35 11.31
C ILE A 51 -2.37 -14.30 10.36
N LEU A 52 -1.09 -14.04 10.09
CA LEU A 52 -0.26 -14.92 9.26
C LEU A 52 -0.07 -16.29 9.91
N LEU A 53 0.11 -16.34 11.24
CA LEU A 53 0.27 -17.58 11.99
C LEU A 53 -1.01 -18.41 11.98
N VAL A 54 -2.19 -17.78 12.11
CA VAL A 54 -3.50 -18.46 11.99
C VAL A 54 -3.76 -18.98 10.58
N ILE A 55 -3.31 -18.25 9.54
CA ILE A 55 -3.44 -18.70 8.15
C ILE A 55 -2.50 -19.89 7.86
N ASP A 56 -1.27 -19.87 8.37
CA ASP A 56 -0.33 -21.00 8.25
C ASP A 56 -0.87 -22.25 8.98
N GLU A 57 -1.44 -22.08 10.18
CA GLU A 57 -2.05 -23.17 10.96
C GLU A 57 -3.28 -23.78 10.24
N GLN A 58 -4.07 -22.95 9.54
CA GLN A 58 -5.18 -23.43 8.70
C GLN A 58 -4.71 -24.11 7.40
N LEU A 59 -3.55 -23.72 6.88
CA LEU A 59 -2.94 -24.34 5.70
C LEU A 59 -2.34 -25.71 6.05
N GLU A 60 -1.72 -25.81 7.21
CA GLU A 60 -1.18 -27.05 7.79
C GLU A 60 -2.31 -28.08 8.03
N PHE A 61 -3.45 -27.63 8.56
CA PHE A 61 -4.64 -28.46 8.77
C PHE A 61 -5.28 -28.97 7.46
N LEU A 62 -5.11 -28.27 6.33
CA LEU A 62 -5.60 -28.69 5.02
C LEU A 62 -4.63 -29.64 4.28
N THR A 63 -3.36 -29.72 4.72
CA THR A 63 -2.35 -30.63 4.16
C THR A 63 -2.22 -31.95 4.89
N GLU A 64 -2.76 -32.08 6.11
CA GLU A 64 -2.64 -33.30 6.93
C GLU A 64 -3.68 -34.39 6.59
N ASP A 65 -4.76 -34.05 5.87
CA ASP A 65 -5.81 -35.00 5.43
C ASP A 65 -5.54 -35.54 4.01
N GLY A 66 -4.39 -36.18 3.84
CA GLY A 66 -4.02 -36.78 2.56
C GLY A 66 -3.05 -37.94 2.67
N VAL A 67 -3.58 -39.16 2.85
CA VAL A 67 -3.35 -40.34 1.98
C VAL A 67 -3.66 -41.61 2.78
N ASP A 68 -4.60 -42.41 2.29
CA ASP A 68 -4.34 -43.85 2.22
C ASP A 68 -4.94 -44.46 0.95
N HIS A 69 -4.08 -45.19 0.23
CA HIS A 69 -4.37 -45.85 -1.03
C HIS A 69 -4.95 -47.24 -0.77
N THR A 70 -5.97 -47.63 -1.52
CA THR A 70 -6.12 -49.05 -1.88
C THR A 70 -6.68 -49.20 -3.28
N SER A 71 -5.85 -49.80 -4.13
CA SER A 71 -6.11 -50.16 -5.52
C SER A 71 -7.11 -51.31 -5.62
N THR A 72 -8.02 -51.24 -6.61
CA THR A 72 -8.51 -52.45 -7.28
C THR A 72 -8.76 -52.15 -8.75
N SER A 73 -7.98 -52.82 -9.60
CA SER A 73 -8.08 -52.81 -11.05
C SER A 73 -9.18 -53.77 -11.51
N ILE A 74 -10.15 -53.31 -12.30
CA ILE A 74 -10.93 -54.18 -13.20
C ILE A 74 -11.10 -53.47 -14.55
N GLY A 75 -10.67 -54.16 -15.61
CA GLY A 75 -10.52 -53.65 -16.96
C GLY A 75 -11.82 -53.22 -17.64
N GLN A 76 -11.72 -52.18 -18.47
CA GLN A 76 -12.79 -51.73 -19.36
C GLN A 76 -12.24 -50.83 -20.49
N GLU A 77 -11.57 -51.45 -21.47
CA GLU A 77 -10.95 -50.75 -22.62
C GLU A 77 -11.96 -49.96 -23.49
N GLY A 78 -13.26 -50.23 -23.40
CA GLY A 78 -14.31 -49.48 -24.11
C GLY A 78 -14.90 -48.27 -23.37
N ILE A 79 -14.84 -48.25 -22.03
CA ILE A 79 -15.42 -47.17 -21.20
C ILE A 79 -14.35 -46.13 -20.84
N ALA A 80 -13.08 -46.54 -20.78
CA ALA A 80 -11.94 -45.64 -20.56
C ALA A 80 -11.84 -44.53 -21.60
N LYS A 81 -12.07 -44.84 -22.90
CA LYS A 81 -11.95 -43.86 -24.00
C LYS A 81 -13.04 -42.79 -23.97
N ARG A 82 -14.21 -43.08 -23.37
CA ARG A 82 -15.33 -42.14 -23.23
C ARG A 82 -15.17 -41.25 -21.99
N ARG A 83 -14.76 -41.81 -20.85
CA ARG A 83 -14.41 -41.06 -19.64
C ARG A 83 -13.21 -40.14 -19.86
N TRP A 84 -12.22 -40.58 -20.65
CA TRP A 84 -11.05 -39.75 -21.00
C TRP A 84 -11.42 -38.43 -21.66
N ARG A 85 -12.45 -38.42 -22.54
CA ARG A 85 -12.93 -37.17 -23.17
C ARG A 85 -13.57 -36.25 -22.15
N GLU A 86 -14.36 -36.78 -21.20
CA GLU A 86 -14.98 -36.00 -20.12
C GLU A 86 -13.92 -35.39 -19.19
N TYR A 87 -12.88 -36.15 -18.83
CA TYR A 87 -11.73 -35.63 -18.09
C TYR A 87 -10.95 -34.57 -18.88
N LEU A 88 -10.78 -34.73 -20.19
CA LEU A 88 -10.11 -33.73 -21.03
C LEU A 88 -10.90 -32.42 -21.12
N TYR A 89 -12.24 -32.49 -21.17
CA TYR A 89 -13.08 -31.30 -21.14
C TYR A 89 -13.05 -30.61 -19.76
N LEU A 90 -13.07 -31.38 -18.67
CA LEU A 90 -12.94 -30.84 -17.32
C LEU A 90 -11.57 -30.16 -17.16
N ALA A 91 -10.49 -30.84 -17.51
CA ALA A 91 -9.13 -30.30 -17.46
C ALA A 91 -8.96 -29.06 -18.37
N GLY A 92 -9.49 -29.09 -19.58
CA GLY A 92 -9.48 -27.93 -20.49
C GLY A 92 -10.28 -26.74 -19.94
N SER A 93 -11.42 -26.99 -19.29
CA SER A 93 -12.23 -25.95 -18.66
C SER A 93 -11.55 -25.34 -17.42
N MET A 94 -10.89 -26.17 -16.60
CA MET A 94 -10.10 -25.70 -15.46
C MET A 94 -8.84 -24.96 -15.91
N PHE A 95 -8.22 -25.36 -17.01
CA PHE A 95 -7.07 -24.66 -17.59
C PHE A 95 -7.47 -23.29 -18.15
N LEU A 96 -8.61 -23.19 -18.85
CA LEU A 96 -9.14 -21.91 -19.32
C LEU A 96 -9.54 -20.99 -18.16
N TYR A 97 -10.12 -21.54 -17.09
CA TYR A 97 -10.41 -20.80 -15.86
C TYR A 97 -9.14 -20.34 -15.16
N GLY A 98 -8.13 -21.20 -15.08
CA GLY A 98 -6.80 -20.89 -14.57
C GLY A 98 -6.16 -19.75 -15.37
N LEU A 99 -6.18 -19.81 -16.70
CA LEU A 99 -5.68 -18.73 -17.57
C LEU A 99 -6.42 -17.41 -17.36
N ALA A 100 -7.76 -17.45 -17.22
CA ALA A 100 -8.54 -16.26 -16.94
C ALA A 100 -8.21 -15.65 -15.56
N THR A 101 -8.00 -16.50 -14.55
CA THR A 101 -7.62 -16.09 -13.19
C THR A 101 -6.18 -15.55 -13.14
N TRP A 102 -5.25 -16.20 -13.86
CA TRP A 102 -3.87 -15.75 -13.99
C TRP A 102 -3.78 -14.43 -14.74
N ALA A 103 -4.58 -14.23 -15.79
CA ALA A 103 -4.63 -12.97 -16.52
C ALA A 103 -5.07 -11.80 -15.62
N THR A 104 -5.99 -12.00 -14.69
CA THR A 104 -6.40 -10.94 -13.73
C THR A 104 -5.39 -10.73 -12.61
N LEU A 105 -4.69 -11.79 -12.16
CA LEU A 105 -3.75 -11.73 -11.03
C LEU A 105 -2.37 -11.15 -11.40
N VAL A 106 -1.81 -11.55 -12.54
CA VAL A 106 -0.43 -11.19 -12.96
C VAL A 106 -0.18 -9.68 -12.98
N PRO A 107 -1.06 -8.84 -13.54
CA PRO A 107 -0.81 -7.40 -13.56
C PRO A 107 -0.98 -6.74 -12.19
N ALA A 108 -1.82 -7.30 -11.30
CA ALA A 108 -1.92 -6.83 -9.93
C ALA A 108 -0.61 -7.10 -9.19
N ILE A 109 -0.03 -8.29 -9.37
CA ILE A 109 1.28 -8.67 -8.82
C ILE A 109 2.40 -7.83 -9.42
N ALA A 110 2.38 -7.58 -10.73
CA ALA A 110 3.44 -6.83 -11.43
C ALA A 110 3.57 -5.36 -10.95
N VAL A 111 2.53 -4.81 -10.31
CA VAL A 111 2.49 -3.41 -9.86
C VAL A 111 2.77 -3.29 -8.36
N LEU A 112 2.74 -4.40 -7.61
CA LEU A 112 3.07 -4.42 -6.19
C LEU A 112 4.44 -3.79 -5.86
N PRO A 113 5.53 -4.05 -6.61
CA PRO A 113 6.85 -3.48 -6.29
C PRO A 113 6.86 -1.96 -6.40
N VAL A 114 6.12 -1.41 -7.38
CA VAL A 114 6.02 0.03 -7.58
C VAL A 114 5.18 0.65 -6.45
N ASN A 115 4.04 0.05 -6.13
CA ASN A 115 3.19 0.54 -5.03
C ASN A 115 3.89 0.47 -3.67
N SER A 116 4.68 -0.57 -3.40
CA SER A 116 5.42 -0.68 -2.14
C SER A 116 6.46 0.44 -1.98
N THR A 117 7.14 0.85 -3.07
CA THR A 117 8.10 1.97 -2.99
C THR A 117 7.44 3.30 -2.62
N TYR A 118 6.24 3.60 -3.13
CA TYR A 118 5.52 4.83 -2.77
C TYR A 118 4.88 4.76 -1.38
N VAL A 119 4.42 3.59 -0.94
CA VAL A 119 3.95 3.38 0.44
C VAL A 119 5.11 3.59 1.42
N GLU A 120 6.31 3.15 1.07
CA GLU A 120 7.51 3.41 1.85
C GLU A 120 7.85 4.90 1.89
N LEU A 121 7.72 5.63 0.78
CA LEU A 121 7.92 7.08 0.76
C LEU A 121 6.98 7.79 1.77
N VAL A 122 5.71 7.37 1.84
CA VAL A 122 4.73 7.85 2.83
C VAL A 122 5.10 7.41 4.26
N ALA A 123 5.72 6.25 4.44
CA ALA A 123 6.25 5.87 5.74
C ALA A 123 7.41 6.78 6.17
N PHE A 124 8.27 7.21 5.24
CA PHE A 124 9.37 8.15 5.50
C PHE A 124 8.89 9.57 5.82
N THR A 125 7.85 10.08 5.13
CA THR A 125 7.22 11.37 5.51
C THR A 125 6.59 11.29 6.90
N ASN A 126 5.91 10.18 7.24
CA ASN A 126 5.36 9.95 8.57
C ASN A 126 6.44 9.85 9.65
N GLY A 127 7.55 9.16 9.37
CA GLY A 127 8.70 9.08 10.26
C GLY A 127 9.28 10.47 10.58
N ARG A 128 9.41 11.35 9.57
CA ARG A 128 9.88 12.73 9.77
C ARG A 128 8.95 13.51 10.69
N LYS A 129 7.62 13.49 10.41
CA LYS A 129 6.59 14.14 11.25
C LYS A 129 6.66 13.67 12.71
N PHE A 130 6.80 12.37 12.92
CA PHE A 130 6.89 11.77 14.25
C PHE A 130 8.17 12.22 15.00
N LEU A 131 9.33 12.14 14.34
CA LEU A 131 10.61 12.48 14.95
C LEU A 131 10.70 13.97 15.31
N MET A 132 10.15 14.87 14.47
CA MET A 132 10.07 16.30 14.82
C MET A 132 9.21 16.53 16.06
N ARG A 133 8.01 15.94 16.12
CA ARG A 133 7.12 16.09 17.29
C ARG A 133 7.78 15.59 18.57
N ILE A 134 8.47 14.46 18.52
CA ILE A 134 9.21 13.94 19.67
C ILE A 134 10.38 14.85 20.05
N THR A 135 11.12 15.36 19.07
CA THR A 135 12.24 16.28 19.31
C THR A 135 11.76 17.54 20.03
N ARG A 136 10.63 18.12 19.59
CA ARG A 136 9.96 19.23 20.30
C ARG A 136 9.56 18.83 21.72
N THR A 137 8.86 17.72 21.91
CA THR A 137 8.42 17.29 23.25
C THR A 137 9.61 17.10 24.19
N LEU A 138 10.69 16.47 23.73
CA LEU A 138 11.90 16.32 24.52
C LEU A 138 12.61 17.65 24.78
N GLY A 139 12.50 18.63 23.89
CA GLY A 139 12.98 20.00 24.13
C GLY A 139 12.37 20.61 25.39
N TYR A 140 11.07 20.41 25.64
CA TYR A 140 10.43 20.83 26.89
C TYR A 140 10.95 20.08 28.11
N GLU A 141 11.14 18.77 28.00
CA GLU A 141 11.72 17.96 29.08
C GLU A 141 13.14 18.44 29.45
N VAL A 142 13.95 18.83 28.46
CA VAL A 142 15.29 19.42 28.66
C VAL A 142 15.21 20.77 29.37
N LEU A 143 14.23 21.64 29.02
CA LEU A 143 14.04 22.92 29.71
C LEU A 143 13.63 22.74 31.18
N ILE A 144 12.75 21.78 31.44
CA ILE A 144 12.26 21.48 32.79
C ILE A 144 13.38 20.84 33.64
N ALA A 145 14.19 19.98 33.03
CA ALA A 145 15.18 19.12 33.68
C ALA A 145 14.57 18.36 34.87
N ASP A 146 13.45 17.67 34.61
CA ASP A 146 12.74 16.92 35.63
C ASP A 146 13.53 15.65 36.03
N ASN A 147 14.17 15.72 37.20
CA ASN A 147 14.90 14.62 37.80
C ASN A 147 13.99 13.55 38.43
N THR A 148 12.66 13.74 38.45
CA THR A 148 11.72 12.74 38.96
C THR A 148 11.30 11.73 37.89
N THR A 149 11.12 12.19 36.65
CA THR A 149 10.78 11.33 35.50
C THR A 149 12.02 10.79 34.81
N TRP A 150 13.09 11.58 34.70
CA TRP A 150 14.28 11.24 33.94
C TRP A 150 15.52 11.12 34.83
N ILE A 151 16.42 10.21 34.45
CA ILE A 151 17.80 10.27 34.92
C ILE A 151 18.42 11.55 34.33
N PRO A 152 19.20 12.33 35.11
CA PRO A 152 19.84 13.55 34.61
C PRO A 152 20.60 13.31 33.30
N GLY A 153 20.38 14.17 32.30
CA GLY A 153 21.00 14.05 30.96
C GLY A 153 20.29 13.09 29.99
N ARG A 154 19.27 12.34 30.44
CA ARG A 154 18.60 11.34 29.60
C ARG A 154 17.69 11.98 28.55
N ALA A 155 16.99 13.06 28.88
CA ALA A 155 16.15 13.79 27.92
C ALA A 155 17.00 14.35 26.77
N GLU A 156 18.17 14.91 27.09
CA GLU A 156 19.15 15.43 26.13
C GLU A 156 19.71 14.32 25.23
N MET A 157 20.04 13.17 25.82
CA MET A 157 20.52 12.01 25.08
C MET A 157 19.47 11.53 24.07
N TYR A 158 18.20 11.40 24.49
CA TYR A 158 17.13 11.01 23.59
C TYR A 158 16.86 12.07 22.53
N MET A 159 16.83 13.35 22.88
CA MET A 159 16.61 14.43 21.92
C MET A 159 17.73 14.43 20.85
N LYS A 160 18.98 14.25 21.26
CA LYS A 160 20.12 14.12 20.34
C LYS A 160 19.98 12.91 19.42
N ASP A 161 19.59 11.76 19.95
CA ASP A 161 19.36 10.54 19.16
C ASP A 161 18.23 10.71 18.15
N TYR A 162 17.08 11.27 18.56
CA TYR A 162 15.95 11.50 17.67
C TYR A 162 16.23 12.58 16.62
N THR A 163 17.01 13.61 16.95
CA THR A 163 17.46 14.63 16.00
C THR A 163 18.40 14.02 14.95
N SER A 164 19.34 13.17 15.37
CA SER A 164 20.21 12.41 14.45
C SER A 164 19.41 11.46 13.54
N LYS A 165 18.42 10.75 14.10
CA LYS A 165 17.51 9.90 13.32
C LYS A 165 16.69 10.72 12.32
N LEU A 166 16.22 11.91 12.72
CA LEU A 166 15.49 12.81 11.83
C LEU A 166 16.36 13.25 10.66
N ARG A 167 17.61 13.65 10.94
CA ARG A 167 18.62 14.01 9.93
C ARG A 167 18.87 12.86 8.95
N ALA A 168 19.18 11.67 9.45
CA ALA A 168 19.42 10.50 8.60
C ALA A 168 18.19 10.12 7.75
N LEU A 169 16.99 10.22 8.33
CA LEU A 169 15.74 9.95 7.61
C LEU A 169 15.47 11.03 6.54
N HIS A 170 15.78 12.29 6.84
CA HIS A 170 15.64 13.41 5.92
C HIS A 170 16.62 13.30 4.74
N GLU A 171 17.90 13.06 5.02
CA GLU A 171 18.94 12.87 3.99
C GLU A 171 18.63 11.67 3.10
N ASN A 172 18.16 10.56 3.67
CA ASN A 172 17.74 9.40 2.87
C ASN A 172 16.54 9.71 1.97
N ALA A 173 15.56 10.50 2.47
CA ALA A 173 14.44 10.92 1.64
C ALA A 173 14.89 11.83 0.48
N VAL A 174 15.79 12.78 0.72
CA VAL A 174 16.27 13.74 -0.27
C VAL A 174 17.18 13.09 -1.33
N THR A 175 18.09 12.22 -0.90
CA THR A 175 19.09 11.61 -1.80
C THR A 175 18.64 10.27 -2.39
N GLY A 176 17.66 9.60 -1.77
CA GLY A 176 17.27 8.23 -2.10
C GLY A 176 18.25 7.16 -1.60
N HIS A 177 19.30 7.56 -0.88
CA HIS A 177 20.37 6.70 -0.39
C HIS A 177 20.51 6.81 1.13
N GLY A 178 20.63 5.67 1.81
CA GLY A 178 20.79 5.63 3.27
C GLY A 178 20.29 4.34 3.88
N ILE A 179 19.44 4.44 4.90
CA ILE A 179 18.87 3.30 5.67
C ILE A 179 18.17 2.30 4.75
N LYS A 180 17.56 2.79 3.68
CA LYS A 180 16.85 1.99 2.68
C LYS A 180 16.87 2.71 1.33
N ASN A 181 17.09 1.97 0.25
CA ASN A 181 17.03 2.51 -1.10
C ASN A 181 15.56 2.81 -1.46
N ILE A 182 15.24 4.09 -1.54
CA ILE A 182 13.93 4.61 -1.95
C ILE A 182 14.14 5.62 -3.09
N PRO A 183 13.14 5.87 -3.95
CA PRO A 183 13.25 6.96 -4.90
C PRO A 183 13.45 8.29 -4.16
N ALA A 184 14.49 9.03 -4.56
CA ALA A 184 14.79 10.34 -4.00
C ALA A 184 13.58 11.27 -4.18
N THR A 185 13.16 12.00 -3.15
CA THR A 185 12.02 12.92 -3.25
C THR A 185 12.25 14.01 -4.30
N THR A 186 13.51 14.38 -4.52
CA THR A 186 13.97 15.35 -5.53
C THR A 186 13.82 14.82 -6.97
N SER A 187 13.74 13.50 -7.13
CA SER A 187 13.53 12.86 -8.43
C SER A 187 12.06 12.77 -8.86
N ILE A 188 11.12 13.18 -7.99
CA ILE A 188 9.68 13.05 -8.20
C ILE A 188 9.08 14.43 -8.53
N PRO A 189 8.85 14.77 -9.81
CA PRO A 189 8.58 16.15 -10.22
C PRO A 189 7.36 16.79 -9.58
N ILE A 190 6.31 16.00 -9.29
CA ILE A 190 5.10 16.50 -8.64
C ILE A 190 5.34 16.97 -7.20
N LEU A 191 6.44 16.55 -6.57
CA LEU A 191 6.79 16.95 -5.21
C LEU A 191 7.64 18.22 -5.16
N ASN A 192 8.25 18.64 -6.27
CA ASN A 192 9.19 19.76 -6.30
C ASN A 192 8.49 21.07 -5.88
N ASP A 193 7.22 21.24 -6.24
CA ASP A 193 6.40 22.41 -5.83
C ASP A 193 6.22 22.56 -4.31
N VAL A 194 6.48 21.51 -3.54
CA VAL A 194 6.37 21.52 -2.07
C VAL A 194 7.73 21.37 -1.41
N LEU A 195 8.61 20.54 -1.99
CA LEU A 195 9.86 20.14 -1.37
C LEU A 195 11.07 20.97 -1.79
N GLU A 196 11.05 21.58 -2.97
CA GLU A 196 12.20 22.28 -3.57
C GLU A 196 11.91 23.73 -3.94
N ASN A 197 10.68 24.03 -4.35
CA ASN A 197 10.26 25.36 -4.76
C ASN A 197 9.76 26.16 -3.56
N VAL A 198 10.03 27.47 -3.59
CA VAL A 198 9.48 28.43 -2.62
C VAL A 198 7.95 28.47 -2.78
N GLY A 199 7.23 28.29 -1.68
CA GLY A 199 5.78 28.23 -1.72
C GLY A 199 5.15 28.13 -0.33
N CYS A 200 3.93 28.65 -0.22
CA CYS A 200 3.19 28.52 1.03
C CYS A 200 2.66 27.09 1.19
N THR A 201 3.11 26.41 2.24
CA THR A 201 2.65 25.07 2.62
C THR A 201 1.48 25.09 3.60
N TYR A 202 1.32 26.21 4.31
CA TYR A 202 0.25 26.46 5.27
C TYR A 202 -1.01 27.05 4.62
N ILE A 203 -2.11 27.15 5.39
CA ILE A 203 -3.41 27.67 4.89
C ILE A 203 -3.26 29.07 4.27
N THR A 204 -2.44 29.91 4.88
CA THR A 204 -2.09 31.24 4.37
C THR A 204 -0.69 31.63 4.84
N CYS A 205 0.06 32.27 3.95
CA CYS A 205 1.34 32.92 4.25
C CYS A 205 1.23 34.43 4.02
N ASP A 206 0.01 34.97 4.00
CA ASP A 206 -0.18 36.42 3.93
C ASP A 206 0.38 37.07 5.21
N PRO A 207 1.35 38.00 5.11
CA PRO A 207 1.85 38.77 6.26
C PRO A 207 0.78 39.55 7.02
N ALA A 208 -0.36 39.85 6.39
CA ALA A 208 -1.48 40.50 7.07
C ALA A 208 -2.29 39.55 7.95
N VAL A 209 -2.21 38.22 7.72
CA VAL A 209 -3.01 37.21 8.42
C VAL A 209 -2.16 36.37 9.36
N ARG A 210 -0.89 36.12 9.00
CA ARG A 210 0.01 35.27 9.76
C ARG A 210 1.01 36.11 10.56
N ASN A 211 1.12 35.81 11.85
CA ASN A 211 2.09 36.44 12.73
C ASN A 211 3.49 35.85 12.50
N TYR A 212 4.35 36.62 11.86
CA TYR A 212 5.78 36.35 11.75
C TYR A 212 6.52 36.98 12.92
N ASN A 213 7.56 36.30 13.42
CA ASN A 213 8.38 36.81 14.49
C ASN A 213 9.87 36.69 14.12
N ALA A 214 10.40 37.78 13.56
CA ALA A 214 11.80 37.86 13.17
C ALA A 214 12.76 37.76 14.36
N SER A 215 12.32 38.07 15.59
CA SER A 215 13.20 37.98 16.76
C SER A 215 13.57 36.53 17.11
N ILE A 216 12.69 35.57 16.79
CA ILE A 216 12.96 34.13 16.97
C ILE A 216 13.51 33.49 15.69
N GLY A 217 13.81 34.28 14.66
CA GLY A 217 14.23 33.77 13.34
C GLY A 217 13.11 33.22 12.47
N PHE A 218 11.83 33.36 12.86
CA PHE A 218 10.69 32.91 12.05
C PHE A 218 10.12 34.06 11.21
N SER A 219 10.72 34.33 10.04
CA SER A 219 10.27 35.37 9.12
C SER A 219 9.38 34.80 8.01
N TYR A 220 8.93 35.68 7.12
CA TYR A 220 8.17 35.28 5.94
C TYR A 220 8.97 34.31 5.06
N ASP A 221 10.26 34.57 4.88
CA ASP A 221 11.13 33.78 4.00
C ASP A 221 11.27 32.34 4.50
N GLU A 222 11.39 32.12 5.81
CA GLU A 222 11.41 30.78 6.40
C GLU A 222 10.06 30.07 6.24
N ALA A 223 8.95 30.80 6.35
CA ALA A 223 7.61 30.21 6.22
C ALA A 223 7.26 29.81 4.78
N VAL A 224 7.84 30.47 3.77
CA VAL A 224 7.69 30.10 2.35
C VAL A 224 8.83 29.24 1.83
N ALA A 225 9.86 29.00 2.63
CA ALA A 225 10.98 28.16 2.25
C ALA A 225 10.52 26.74 1.88
N PRO A 226 11.24 26.05 0.98
CA PRO A 226 10.92 24.67 0.63
C PRO A 226 10.95 23.78 1.87
N VAL A 227 10.06 22.77 1.94
CA VAL A 227 9.94 21.91 3.13
C VAL A 227 11.26 21.20 3.48
N ASN A 228 12.09 20.86 2.49
CA ASN A 228 13.40 20.28 2.76
C ASN A 228 14.34 21.26 3.48
N GLN A 229 14.31 22.53 3.10
CA GLN A 229 15.07 23.58 3.77
C GLN A 229 14.54 23.78 5.19
N GLN A 230 13.22 23.89 5.36
CA GLN A 230 12.59 24.03 6.68
C GLN A 230 12.97 22.87 7.63
N ILE A 231 12.98 21.62 7.15
CA ILE A 231 13.41 20.47 7.97
C ILE A 231 14.89 20.60 8.36
N THR A 232 15.74 21.06 7.43
CA THR A 232 17.16 21.27 7.71
C THR A 232 17.35 22.35 8.77
N ASP A 233 16.66 23.48 8.66
CA ASP A 233 16.72 24.58 9.61
C ASP A 233 16.17 24.16 10.99
N TYR A 234 15.11 23.35 11.01
CA TYR A 234 14.58 22.74 12.23
C TYR A 234 15.61 21.84 12.93
N ILE A 235 16.33 20.99 12.18
CA ILE A 235 17.38 20.12 12.72
C ILE A 235 18.52 20.95 13.32
N VAL A 236 18.96 22.00 12.62
CA VAL A 236 20.01 22.91 13.10
C VAL A 236 19.56 23.59 14.39
N ALA A 237 18.34 24.14 14.43
CA ALA A 237 17.79 24.76 15.62
C ALA A 237 17.69 23.78 16.82
N ALA A 238 17.35 22.51 16.58
CA ALA A 238 17.32 21.48 17.62
C ALA A 238 18.72 21.17 18.20
N GLU A 239 19.74 21.10 17.34
CA GLU A 239 21.13 20.88 17.76
C GLU A 239 21.71 22.07 18.51
N GLU A 240 21.43 23.28 18.04
CA GLU A 240 21.79 24.51 18.75
C GLU A 240 21.06 24.60 20.09
N PHE A 241 19.76 24.32 20.13
CA PHE A 241 18.99 24.29 21.37
C PHE A 241 19.63 23.38 22.42
N LEU A 242 20.03 22.16 22.03
CA LEU A 242 20.74 21.24 22.92
C LEU A 242 22.09 21.81 23.38
N THR A 243 22.86 22.41 22.48
CA THR A 243 24.16 22.99 22.81
C THR A 243 24.06 24.06 23.89
N TYR A 244 22.98 24.85 23.88
CA TYR A 244 22.79 25.92 24.85
C TYR A 244 22.11 25.49 26.14
N ASN A 245 21.13 24.58 26.09
CA ASN A 245 20.28 24.22 27.23
C ASN A 245 20.63 22.90 27.91
N ALA A 246 21.44 22.03 27.30
CA ALA A 246 21.74 20.71 27.84
C ALA A 246 22.31 20.78 29.27
N LEU A 247 21.78 19.91 30.15
CA LEU A 247 22.19 19.77 31.55
C LEU A 247 22.02 21.02 32.43
N LYS A 248 21.42 22.10 31.92
CA LYS A 248 21.24 23.35 32.67
C LYS A 248 19.86 23.48 33.32
N GLY A 249 18.83 22.86 32.75
CA GLY A 249 17.46 22.99 33.26
C GLY A 249 17.03 24.45 33.39
N THR A 250 17.20 25.22 32.31
CA THR A 250 17.08 26.68 32.34
C THR A 250 15.68 27.18 32.70
N LYS A 251 14.65 26.34 32.55
CA LYS A 251 13.22 26.69 32.68
C LYS A 251 12.83 27.91 31.83
N ASN A 252 13.63 28.22 30.82
CA ASN A 252 13.36 29.28 29.89
C ASN A 252 12.43 28.78 28.80
N PHE A 253 11.13 28.73 29.09
CA PHE A 253 10.09 28.39 28.11
C PHE A 253 9.97 29.44 26.98
N TRP A 254 10.68 30.56 27.11
CA TRP A 254 10.79 31.59 26.07
C TRP A 254 12.08 31.48 25.26
N ASP A 255 12.74 30.31 25.25
CA ASP A 255 13.91 30.08 24.39
C ASP A 255 13.52 30.23 22.91
N GLU A 256 14.22 31.13 22.21
CA GLU A 256 13.92 31.51 20.83
C GLU A 256 14.00 30.31 19.87
N ARG A 257 14.95 29.39 20.08
CA ARG A 257 15.13 28.19 19.25
C ARG A 257 13.98 27.20 19.46
N MET A 258 13.50 27.10 20.70
CA MET A 258 12.34 26.28 21.00
C MET A 258 11.11 26.84 20.29
N GLN A 259 10.85 28.15 20.41
CA GLN A 259 9.72 28.80 19.73
C GLN A 259 9.82 28.71 18.20
N PHE A 260 11.02 28.86 17.65
CA PHE A 260 11.30 28.68 16.23
C PHE A 260 10.93 27.26 15.77
N MET A 261 11.40 26.23 16.48
CA MET A 261 11.03 24.85 16.21
C MET A 261 9.52 24.64 16.25
N GLU A 262 8.81 25.24 17.21
CA GLU A 262 7.35 25.12 17.30
C GLU A 262 6.61 25.77 16.14
N ALA A 263 7.01 27.00 15.78
CA ALA A 263 6.41 27.74 14.69
C ALA A 263 6.60 26.99 13.36
N MET A 264 7.82 26.50 13.12
CA MET A 264 8.19 25.80 11.89
C MET A 264 7.59 24.40 11.79
N GLN A 265 7.38 23.70 12.91
CA GLN A 265 6.83 22.34 12.91
C GLN A 265 5.49 22.26 12.20
N ASN A 266 4.62 23.27 12.34
CA ASN A 266 3.30 23.28 11.72
C ASN A 266 3.41 23.35 10.19
N ASP A 267 4.31 24.18 9.66
CA ASP A 267 4.53 24.32 8.21
C ASP A 267 5.11 23.05 7.60
N ILE A 268 6.09 22.46 8.29
CA ILE A 268 6.68 21.20 7.84
C ILE A 268 5.63 20.09 7.84
N VAL A 269 4.82 19.97 8.91
CA VAL A 269 3.79 18.93 9.01
C VAL A 269 2.74 19.08 7.90
N GLU A 270 2.24 20.29 7.65
CA GLU A 270 1.29 20.54 6.56
C GLU A 270 1.91 20.30 5.18
N GLY A 271 3.15 20.74 4.97
CA GLY A 271 3.91 20.44 3.76
C GLY A 271 4.07 18.95 3.51
N LEU A 272 4.45 18.17 4.53
CA LEU A 272 4.56 16.72 4.44
C LEU A 272 3.20 16.02 4.25
N LEU A 273 2.12 16.54 4.82
CA LEU A 273 0.76 16.05 4.55
C LEU A 273 0.32 16.32 3.12
N LYS A 274 0.71 17.47 2.55
CA LYS A 274 0.48 17.79 1.13
C LYS A 274 1.27 16.84 0.23
N VAL A 275 2.52 16.54 0.56
CA VAL A 275 3.33 15.49 -0.12
C VAL A 275 2.62 14.14 -0.07
N ASP A 276 2.15 13.71 1.10
CA ASP A 276 1.41 12.45 1.23
C ASP A 276 0.19 12.44 0.30
N ARG A 277 -0.61 13.51 0.29
CA ARG A 277 -1.78 13.62 -0.60
C ARG A 277 -1.39 13.56 -2.08
N LEU A 278 -0.33 14.25 -2.50
CA LEU A 278 0.14 14.25 -3.89
C LEU A 278 0.63 12.85 -4.31
N VAL A 279 1.42 12.19 -3.47
CA VAL A 279 1.87 10.82 -3.72
C VAL A 279 0.68 9.86 -3.81
N LEU A 280 -0.25 9.96 -2.86
CA LEU A 280 -1.46 9.14 -2.80
C LEU A 280 -2.48 9.47 -3.91
N GLN A 281 -2.42 10.63 -4.57
CA GLN A 281 -3.33 10.99 -5.66
C GLN A 281 -2.76 10.64 -7.03
N GLN A 282 -1.44 10.84 -7.22
CA GLN A 282 -0.77 10.69 -8.51
C GLN A 282 -0.31 9.26 -8.75
N TYR A 283 0.28 8.62 -7.74
CA TYR A 283 0.91 7.31 -7.89
C TYR A 283 0.03 6.17 -7.40
N LEU A 284 -1.02 6.48 -6.64
CA LEU A 284 -1.99 5.52 -6.19
C LEU A 284 -3.29 5.78 -6.97
N PRO A 285 -3.77 4.86 -7.83
CA PRO A 285 -4.90 5.12 -8.69
C PRO A 285 -6.12 5.53 -7.89
N GLN A 286 -6.65 6.71 -8.21
CA GLN A 286 -7.99 7.07 -7.79
C GLN A 286 -8.95 6.01 -8.31
N SER A 287 -9.77 5.47 -7.42
CA SER A 287 -10.82 4.50 -7.73
C SER A 287 -11.66 4.99 -8.91
N ASN A 288 -11.40 4.46 -10.10
CA ASN A 288 -12.27 4.70 -11.25
C ASN A 288 -13.55 3.89 -11.02
N ALA A 289 -14.57 4.54 -10.48
CA ALA A 289 -15.85 3.90 -10.11
C ALA A 289 -16.54 3.21 -11.29
N VAL A 290 -16.21 3.61 -12.52
CA VAL A 290 -16.70 2.98 -13.75
C VAL A 290 -15.96 1.68 -14.05
N ALA A 291 -14.63 1.65 -13.85
CA ALA A 291 -13.83 0.43 -13.97
C ALA A 291 -14.25 -0.58 -12.90
N SER A 292 -14.27 -0.11 -11.63
CA SER A 292 -15.33 -0.37 -10.65
C SER A 292 -16.39 -1.45 -10.94
N ALA A 293 -17.52 -0.87 -11.35
CA ALA A 293 -18.72 -1.57 -11.72
C ALA A 293 -18.51 -2.51 -12.92
N ALA A 294 -17.63 -2.18 -13.86
CA ALA A 294 -17.37 -3.05 -15.02
C ALA A 294 -16.75 -4.38 -14.59
N CYS A 295 -15.77 -4.38 -13.69
CA CYS A 295 -15.13 -5.61 -13.24
C CYS A 295 -16.05 -6.50 -12.41
N ILE A 296 -16.87 -5.89 -11.55
CA ILE A 296 -17.93 -6.58 -10.81
C ILE A 296 -18.93 -7.20 -11.80
N ALA A 297 -19.43 -6.44 -12.78
CA ALA A 297 -20.38 -6.95 -13.77
C ALA A 297 -19.81 -8.12 -14.57
N LEU A 298 -18.52 -8.08 -14.88
CA LEU A 298 -17.86 -9.09 -15.70
C LEU A 298 -17.49 -10.35 -14.91
N PHE A 299 -17.14 -10.21 -13.63
CA PHE A 299 -17.05 -11.34 -12.71
C PHE A 299 -18.40 -12.06 -12.59
N VAL A 300 -19.47 -11.29 -12.40
CA VAL A 300 -20.84 -11.83 -12.35
C VAL A 300 -21.17 -12.56 -13.66
N ILE A 301 -20.87 -11.98 -14.83
CA ILE A 301 -21.09 -12.63 -16.13
C ILE A 301 -20.27 -13.92 -16.26
N ALA A 302 -19.01 -13.92 -15.81
CA ALA A 302 -18.16 -15.11 -15.85
C ALA A 302 -18.69 -16.24 -14.96
N VAL A 303 -19.13 -15.92 -13.74
CA VAL A 303 -19.77 -16.88 -12.82
C VAL A 303 -21.07 -17.41 -13.42
N MET A 304 -21.89 -16.55 -14.01
CA MET A 304 -23.14 -16.95 -14.68
C MET A 304 -22.89 -17.89 -15.85
N LEU A 305 -21.88 -17.61 -16.68
CA LEU A 305 -21.48 -18.50 -17.77
C LEU A 305 -20.95 -19.84 -17.25
N PHE A 306 -20.22 -19.85 -16.14
CA PHE A 306 -19.76 -21.08 -15.49
C PHE A 306 -20.93 -21.93 -14.98
N ILE A 307 -21.90 -21.31 -14.31
CA ILE A 307 -23.11 -21.98 -13.84
C ILE A 307 -23.90 -22.56 -15.02
N LEU A 308 -24.08 -21.78 -16.09
CA LEU A 308 -24.77 -22.24 -17.31
C LEU A 308 -24.04 -23.43 -17.95
N PHE A 309 -22.72 -23.39 -18.01
CA PHE A 309 -21.92 -24.47 -18.58
C PHE A 309 -22.00 -25.75 -17.73
N TYR A 310 -21.91 -25.60 -16.39
CA TYR A 310 -22.07 -26.70 -15.44
C TYR A 310 -23.47 -27.33 -15.55
N LEU A 311 -24.53 -26.51 -15.59
CA LEU A 311 -25.91 -26.98 -15.76
C LEU A 311 -26.11 -27.70 -17.09
N MET A 312 -25.55 -27.19 -18.20
CA MET A 312 -25.63 -27.86 -19.50
C MET A 312 -24.95 -29.23 -19.51
N ILE A 313 -23.77 -29.36 -18.88
CA ILE A 313 -23.09 -30.66 -18.75
C ILE A 313 -23.91 -31.63 -17.91
N TYR A 314 -24.43 -31.17 -16.76
CA TYR A 314 -25.20 -32.01 -15.85
C TYR A 314 -26.53 -32.46 -16.46
N LEU A 315 -27.25 -31.55 -17.12
CA LEU A 315 -28.52 -31.85 -17.81
C LEU A 315 -28.30 -32.78 -19.02
N ALA A 316 -27.23 -32.57 -19.80
CA ALA A 316 -26.88 -33.45 -20.91
C ALA A 316 -26.46 -34.85 -20.45
N GLY A 317 -25.87 -34.97 -19.24
CA GLY A 317 -25.59 -36.24 -18.58
C GLY A 317 -26.85 -36.97 -18.11
N SER A 318 -27.76 -36.26 -17.45
CA SER A 318 -29.04 -36.80 -16.93
C SER A 318 -29.95 -37.36 -18.05
N PHE A 319 -30.07 -36.64 -19.17
CA PHE A 319 -30.93 -37.06 -20.29
C PHE A 319 -30.46 -38.34 -21.01
N ARG A 320 -29.20 -38.74 -20.86
CA ARG A 320 -28.67 -39.95 -21.52
C ARG A 320 -28.68 -41.19 -20.62
N GLY A 321 -28.86 -41.04 -19.31
CA GLY A 321 -29.05 -42.16 -18.37
C GLY A 321 -30.47 -42.74 -18.38
N GLY A 322 -31.46 -41.96 -18.83
CA GLY A 322 -32.87 -42.34 -18.91
C GLY A 322 -33.30 -43.07 -20.18
N ARG A 323 -32.46 -43.92 -20.80
CA ARG A 323 -32.96 -44.84 -21.84
C ARG A 323 -33.57 -46.05 -21.15
N TRP A 324 -34.81 -45.87 -20.72
CA TRP A 324 -35.71 -46.85 -20.14
C TRP A 324 -35.57 -48.22 -20.82
N ARG A 325 -35.03 -49.18 -20.09
CA ARG A 325 -35.07 -50.60 -20.44
C ARG A 325 -36.51 -51.07 -20.17
N TRP A 326 -37.42 -50.80 -21.09
CA TRP A 326 -38.71 -51.50 -21.15
C TRP A 326 -38.42 -52.96 -21.48
N ARG A 327 -38.19 -53.79 -20.44
CA ARG A 327 -38.30 -55.24 -20.57
C ARG A 327 -39.78 -55.54 -20.77
N ARG A 328 -40.14 -55.97 -21.98
CA ARG A 328 -41.44 -56.57 -22.29
C ARG A 328 -41.63 -57.78 -21.38
N TRP A 329 -42.83 -57.88 -20.83
CA TRP A 329 -43.39 -59.10 -20.24
C TRP A 329 -43.49 -60.19 -21.30
#